data_AF-A0AA37W278-F1
#
_entry.id   AF-A0AA37W278-F1
#
_cell.length_a   1.000
_cell.length_b   1.000
_cell.length_c   1.000
_cell.angle_alpha   90.00
_cell.angle_beta   90.00
_cell.angle_gamma   90.00
#
_symmetry.space_group_name_H-M   'P 1'
#
loop_
_entity.id
_entity.type
_entity.pdbx_description
1 polymer ?
#
loop_
_entity_poly.entity_id
_entity_poly.type
_entity_poly.pdbx_seq_one_letter_code
_entity_poly.pdbx_strand_id
1 'polypeptide(L)'
;MALGKIKLERSYWRYIDMSKVCQVTGKRPAVGNHRSHARNATKRRFLPNLQTHRFWVESEKRFVTLRTTTKGMRIIDKKGIDTVLTEIRARGEKV
;
A
#
# COMPACT_ATOMS: atom_id res chain seq x y z
N MET A 1 12.60 -43.73 10.26
CA MET A 1 11.30 -43.25 10.81
C MET A 1 11.64 -42.35 11.99
N ALA A 2 11.28 -41.08 12.11
CA ALA A 2 10.27 -40.29 11.45
C ALA A 2 10.86 -38.94 11.00
N LEU A 3 10.30 -38.45 9.90
CA LEU A 3 10.65 -37.23 9.19
C LEU A 3 10.81 -36.04 10.14
N GLY A 4 12.03 -35.49 10.20
CA GLY A 4 12.29 -34.16 10.73
C GLY A 4 11.47 -33.16 9.93
N LYS A 5 10.32 -32.78 10.47
CA LYS A 5 9.41 -31.81 9.85
C LYS A 5 10.13 -30.47 9.72
N ILE A 6 10.57 -30.22 8.50
CA ILE A 6 10.84 -28.91 7.91
C ILE A 6 9.73 -27.95 8.37
N LYS A 7 10.04 -27.06 9.34
CA LYS A 7 9.19 -25.89 9.66
C LYS A 7 9.51 -24.79 8.65
N LEU A 8 9.11 -25.02 7.41
CA LEU A 8 8.77 -23.95 6.49
C LEU A 8 7.24 -23.93 6.39
N GLU A 9 6.72 -22.75 6.08
CA GLU A 9 5.31 -22.46 5.76
C GLU A 9 4.37 -22.22 6.95
N ARG A 10 4.18 -20.94 7.28
CA ARG A 10 2.84 -20.29 7.39
C ARG A 10 2.84 -18.84 7.91
N SER A 11 3.96 -18.12 7.87
CA SER A 11 3.97 -16.64 8.04
C SER A 11 3.86 -15.88 6.70
N TYR A 12 3.35 -16.51 5.64
CA TYR A 12 3.11 -15.90 4.32
C TYR A 12 1.63 -15.54 4.09
N TRP A 13 0.93 -15.08 5.13
CA TRP A 13 -0.47 -14.60 5.03
C TRP A 13 -0.69 -13.24 5.71
N ARG A 14 0.32 -12.37 5.74
CA ARG A 14 0.11 -10.93 6.02
C ARG A 14 -0.06 -10.17 4.70
N TYR A 15 -1.11 -10.59 3.98
CA TYR A 15 -1.54 -10.08 2.69
C TYR A 15 -1.92 -8.59 2.83
N ILE A 16 -1.18 -7.72 2.15
CA ILE A 16 -1.40 -6.27 2.08
C ILE A 16 -2.64 -5.90 1.23
N ASP A 17 -3.30 -6.88 0.61
CA ASP A 17 -4.21 -6.61 -0.51
C ASP A 17 -5.71 -6.41 -0.12
N MET A 18 -6.09 -6.51 1.16
CA MET A 18 -7.43 -6.06 1.62
C MET A 18 -7.47 -4.71 2.33
N SER A 19 -6.31 -4.19 2.77
CA SER A 19 -6.28 -2.93 3.48
C SER A 19 -6.28 -1.76 2.47
N LYS A 20 -7.22 -0.81 2.61
CA LYS A 20 -7.26 0.42 1.77
C LYS A 20 -6.10 1.35 2.12
N VAL A 21 -4.88 0.91 1.84
CA VAL A 21 -3.62 1.56 2.19
C VAL A 21 -2.80 1.80 0.92
N CYS A 22 -2.14 2.96 0.87
CA CYS A 22 -1.22 3.27 -0.21
C CYS A 22 0.15 2.63 0.05
N GLN A 23 0.70 1.86 -0.89
CA GLN A 23 1.99 1.17 -0.74
C GLN A 23 3.16 2.18 -0.58
N VAL A 24 3.14 3.26 -1.35
CA VAL A 24 4.21 4.30 -1.30
C VAL A 24 4.16 5.10 0.00
N THR A 25 2.98 5.63 0.34
CA THR A 25 2.84 6.64 1.41
C THR A 25 2.33 6.10 2.75
N GLY A 26 1.86 4.85 2.79
CA GLY A 26 1.23 4.27 3.98
C GLY A 26 -0.09 4.92 4.40
N LYS A 27 -0.70 5.78 3.57
CA LYS A 27 -1.96 6.46 3.89
C LYS A 27 -3.06 5.44 4.19
N ARG A 28 -3.69 5.55 5.37
CA ARG A 28 -4.77 4.67 5.84
C ARG A 28 -6.12 5.41 5.87
N PRO A 29 -7.26 4.68 5.88
CA PRO A 29 -8.56 5.30 6.09
C PRO A 29 -8.63 5.98 7.46
N ALA A 30 -9.13 7.20 7.48
CA ALA A 30 -9.36 7.94 8.72
C ALA A 30 -10.82 7.78 9.15
N VAL A 31 -11.07 7.75 10.45
CA VAL A 31 -12.42 7.76 11.01
C VAL A 31 -12.77 9.18 11.43
N GLY A 32 -14.02 9.58 11.25
CA GLY A 32 -14.52 10.84 11.79
C GLY A 32 -16.03 10.91 11.71
N ASN A 33 -16.59 12.11 11.78
CA ASN A 33 -18.04 12.31 11.80
C ASN A 33 -18.49 13.19 10.63
N HIS A 34 -19.66 12.90 10.07
CA HIS A 34 -20.47 13.88 9.38
C HIS A 34 -21.11 14.79 10.44
N ARG A 35 -21.08 16.10 10.23
CA ARG A 35 -21.66 17.12 11.10
C ARG A 35 -22.70 17.88 10.28
N SER A 36 -23.94 17.90 10.74
CA SER A 36 -24.98 18.75 10.15
C SER A 36 -24.82 20.21 10.60
N HIS A 37 -25.59 21.13 10.02
CA HIS A 37 -25.67 22.52 10.50
C HIS A 37 -26.08 22.61 11.98
N ALA A 38 -26.94 21.71 12.45
CA ALA A 38 -27.32 21.56 13.86
C ALA A 38 -26.27 20.80 14.71
N ARG A 39 -25.09 20.49 14.15
CA ARG A 39 -24.00 19.72 14.79
C ARG A 39 -24.31 18.27 15.17
N ASN A 40 -25.36 17.67 14.60
CA ASN A 40 -25.64 16.24 14.81
C ASN A 40 -24.50 15.37 14.25
N ALA A 41 -24.18 14.31 14.99
CA ALA A 41 -22.99 13.50 14.82
C ALA A 41 -23.27 12.13 14.21
N THR A 42 -22.94 11.92 12.92
CA THR A 42 -23.02 10.59 12.30
C THR A 42 -21.62 10.06 12.00
N LYS A 43 -21.28 8.83 12.39
CA LYS A 43 -19.96 8.24 12.13
C LYS A 43 -19.76 8.01 10.62
N ARG A 44 -18.58 8.37 10.10
CA ARG A 44 -18.17 8.08 8.72
C ARG A 44 -16.71 7.68 8.60
N ARG A 45 -16.36 7.01 7.51
CA ARG A 45 -14.98 6.65 7.15
C ARG A 45 -14.52 7.50 5.97
N PHE A 46 -13.36 8.14 6.11
CA PHE A 46 -12.68 8.87 5.05
C PHE A 46 -11.72 7.92 4.35
N LEU A 47 -12.06 7.52 3.12
CA LEU A 47 -11.26 6.60 2.33
C LEU A 47 -10.19 7.37 1.55
N PRO A 48 -8.94 6.88 1.47
CA PRO A 48 -7.94 7.43 0.57
C PRO A 48 -8.34 7.18 -0.90
N ASN A 49 -8.05 8.15 -1.78
CA ASN A 49 -8.21 7.99 -3.23
C ASN A 49 -7.11 7.06 -3.78
N LEU A 50 -7.33 5.75 -3.67
CA LEU A 50 -6.43 4.70 -4.13
C LEU A 50 -6.73 4.36 -5.59
N GLN A 51 -5.68 4.35 -6.40
CA GLN A 51 -5.74 4.02 -7.81
C GLN A 51 -4.70 2.94 -8.11
N THR A 52 -5.05 1.99 -8.98
CA THR A 52 -4.12 0.97 -9.47
C THR A 52 -3.45 1.52 -10.71
N HIS A 53 -2.13 1.75 -10.65
CA HIS A 53 -1.36 2.31 -11.74
C HIS A 53 -0.14 1.43 -12.04
N ARG A 54 0.26 1.38 -13.33
CA ARG A 54 1.42 0.62 -13.79
C ARG A 54 2.58 1.58 -14.05
N PHE A 55 3.74 1.28 -13.48
CA PHE A 55 4.96 2.05 -13.67
C PHE A 55 5.96 1.21 -14.45
N TRP A 56 6.64 1.84 -15.41
CA TRP A 56 7.78 1.22 -16.08
C TRP A 56 9.01 1.37 -15.18
N VAL A 57 9.74 0.27 -14.98
CA VAL A 57 10.98 0.27 -14.21
C VAL A 57 12.13 -0.05 -15.16
N GLU A 58 13.03 0.90 -15.33
CA GLU A 58 14.14 0.76 -16.27
C GLU A 58 15.14 -0.30 -15.82
N SER A 59 15.42 -0.36 -14.51
CA SER A 59 16.36 -1.32 -13.91
C SER A 59 15.99 -2.79 -14.15
N GLU A 60 14.70 -3.08 -14.23
CA GLU A 60 14.18 -4.45 -14.34
C GLU A 60 13.50 -4.70 -15.70
N LYS A 61 13.44 -3.69 -16.57
CA LYS A 61 12.75 -3.69 -17.87
C LYS A 61 11.35 -4.30 -17.81
N ARG A 62 10.61 -4.03 -16.72
CA ARG A 62 9.28 -4.59 -16.49
C ARG A 62 8.30 -3.53 -15.99
N PHE A 63 7.03 -3.80 -16.20
CA PHE A 63 5.95 -3.05 -15.58
C PHE A 63 5.71 -3.55 -14.15
N VAL A 64 5.66 -2.61 -13.22
CA VAL A 64 5.28 -2.87 -11.83
C VAL A 64 3.94 -2.20 -11.57
N THR A 65 2.99 -2.99 -11.07
CA THR A 65 1.65 -2.49 -10.70
C THR A 65 1.64 -2.09 -9.24
N LEU A 66 1.32 -0.83 -8.96
CA LEU A 66 1.23 -0.31 -7.59
C LEU A 66 -0.16 0.29 -7.32
N ARG A 67 -0.69 0.00 -6.13
CA ARG A 67 -1.86 0.66 -5.56
C ARG A 67 -1.41 1.93 -4.83
N THR A 68 -1.62 3.06 -5.50
CA THR A 68 -1.03 4.33 -5.10
C THR A 68 -2.11 5.41 -4.97
N THR A 69 -1.89 6.38 -4.08
CA THR A 69 -2.73 7.59 -4.03
C THR A 69 -2.16 8.67 -4.94
N THR A 70 -2.93 9.70 -5.26
CA THR A 70 -2.42 10.86 -6.03
C THR A 70 -1.18 11.51 -5.42
N LYS A 71 -1.08 11.55 -4.08
CA LYS A 71 0.14 12.02 -3.39
C LYS A 71 1.33 11.07 -3.61
N GLY A 72 1.07 9.76 -3.65
CA GLY A 72 2.12 8.77 -3.91
C GLY A 72 2.67 8.88 -5.33
N MET A 73 1.82 9.14 -6.33
CA MET A 73 2.28 9.38 -7.71
C MET A 73 3.24 10.56 -7.79
N ARG A 74 2.88 11.71 -7.19
CA ARG A 74 3.77 12.89 -7.13
C ARG A 74 5.11 12.63 -6.45
N ILE A 75 5.18 11.70 -5.51
CA ILE A 75 6.43 11.33 -4.83
C ILE A 75 7.29 10.46 -5.74
N ILE A 76 6.68 9.52 -6.48
CA ILE A 76 7.36 8.71 -7.50
C ILE A 76 7.96 9.63 -8.56
N ASP A 77 7.18 10.60 -9.07
CA ASP A 77 7.64 11.54 -10.09
C ASP A 77 8.82 12.39 -9.59
N LYS A 78 8.85 12.76 -8.30
CA LYS A 78 9.91 13.59 -7.72
C LYS A 78 11.18 12.80 -7.36
N LYS A 79 11.05 11.60 -6.82
CA LYS A 79 12.18 10.79 -6.31
C LYS A 79 12.72 9.77 -7.32
N GLY A 80 11.96 9.48 -8.37
CA GLY A 80 12.19 8.34 -9.24
C GLY A 80 11.62 7.03 -8.68
N ILE A 81 11.33 6.09 -9.58
CA ILE A 81 10.71 4.81 -9.22
C ILE A 81 11.68 3.89 -8.47
N ASP A 82 12.96 3.88 -8.82
CA ASP A 82 13.97 2.99 -8.24
C ASP A 82 14.21 3.24 -6.75
N THR A 83 14.30 4.51 -6.36
CA THR A 83 14.44 4.93 -4.95
C THR A 83 13.23 4.46 -4.14
N VAL A 84 12.03 4.67 -4.68
CA VAL A 84 10.77 4.29 -4.02
C VAL A 84 10.66 2.77 -3.90
N LEU A 85 11.06 2.00 -4.91
CA LEU A 85 11.08 0.55 -4.84
C LEU A 85 12.06 0.04 -3.78
N THR A 86 13.22 0.68 -3.64
CA THR A 86 14.19 0.36 -2.59
C THR A 86 13.61 0.63 -1.20
N GLU A 87 12.94 1.78 -1.00
CA GLU A 87 12.23 2.12 0.24
C GLU A 87 11.11 1.12 0.57
N ILE A 88 10.37 0.66 -0.45
CA ILE A 88 9.28 -0.32 -0.28
C ILE A 88 9.84 -1.71 0.08
N ARG A 89 10.92 -2.14 -0.59
CA ARG A 89 11.62 -3.41 -0.28
C ARG A 89 12.21 -3.41 1.12
N ALA A 90 12.81 -2.30 1.55
CA ALA A 90 13.33 -2.13 2.91
C ALA A 90 12.22 -2.23 3.98
N ARG A 91 11.00 -1.80 3.65
CA ARG A 91 9.81 -1.94 4.51
C ARG A 91 9.28 -3.38 4.57
N GLY A 92 9.76 -4.27 3.70
CA GLY A 92 9.31 -5.66 3.61
C GLY A 92 7.97 -5.84 2.90
N GLU A 93 7.50 -4.83 2.17
CA GLU A 93 6.31 -4.97 1.32
C GLU A 93 6.70 -5.64 -0.01
N LYS A 94 5.98 -6.69 -0.41
CA LYS A 94 6.22 -7.37 -1.70
C LYS A 94 5.63 -6.53 -2.84
N VAL A 95 6.43 -6.36 -3.91
CA VAL A 95 6.12 -5.59 -5.13
C VAL A 95 6.14 -6.51 -6.35
#